data_AF-A0A7W1GQG2-F1
#
_entry.id   AF-A0A7W1GQG2-F1
#
_cell.length_a   1.000
_cell.length_b   1.000
_cell.length_c   1.000
_cell.angle_alpha   90.00
_cell.angle_beta   90.00
_cell.angle_gamma   90.00
#
_symmetry.space_group_name_H-M   'P 1'
#
loop_
_entity.id
_entity.type
_entity.pdbx_description
1 polymer ?
#
loop_
_entity_poly.entity_id
_entity_poly.type
_entity_poly.pdbx_seq_one_letter_code
_entity_poly.pdbx_strand_id
1 'polypeptide(L)'
;YFSGSPVLVVEAPFAEAVLLETLALSIFNHDGAVASAASRMVLAAASRPCIEMGSRRTHEQAALAAARAAYLAGFASTSNLAAGQAYGIPTSGTSAHAFTLVHDTERDAFVAQVDSLGKQTTLLVDTYDVEAAVRTAVEVAGTGLGAVRIDSGDLGELARQVRRQLDGLGARDTRIVVTGDLDELAIAGLAAAPVDGYGVGTSLVTGSGHPTCGFVYKLVARAASDAAGAPLVGVAKHSPDKATVAGRKWALRRLDDSGAATAEVIGIGPLPDQAEHGADVGGRRLLVDLVRDGDRVWREPLADSRDRHSRSFGELPISAHQLSRGEPVLRTVYETDVRQRR
;
A
#
# COMPACT_ATOMS: atom_id res chain seq x y z
N TYR A 1 7.66 -2.83 -8.16
CA TYR A 1 9.09 -2.70 -8.51
C TYR A 1 9.80 -3.93 -7.97
N PHE A 2 10.93 -4.30 -8.56
CA PHE A 2 11.82 -5.32 -8.00
C PHE A 2 13.25 -4.79 -7.89
N SER A 3 14.06 -5.44 -7.06
CA SER A 3 15.44 -5.01 -6.80
C SER A 3 16.25 -4.93 -8.10
N GLY A 4 16.98 -3.83 -8.30
CA GLY A 4 17.81 -3.58 -9.49
C GLY A 4 17.08 -2.94 -10.68
N SER A 5 15.75 -2.84 -10.64
CA SER A 5 14.97 -2.21 -11.70
C SER A 5 14.70 -0.73 -11.42
N PRO A 6 14.79 0.17 -12.42
CA PRO A 6 14.60 1.59 -12.21
C PRO A 6 13.12 1.93 -11.97
N VAL A 7 12.87 2.75 -10.95
CA VAL A 7 11.53 3.29 -10.63
C VAL A 7 11.38 4.74 -11.14
N LEU A 8 12.50 5.47 -11.23
CA LEU A 8 12.57 6.84 -11.73
C LEU A 8 13.84 6.99 -12.57
N VAL A 9 13.72 7.68 -13.70
CA VAL A 9 14.85 8.15 -14.51
C VAL A 9 14.67 9.65 -14.71
N VAL A 10 15.73 10.42 -14.45
CA VAL A 10 15.77 11.87 -14.62
C VAL A 10 16.87 12.21 -15.61
N GLU A 11 16.52 13.03 -16.60
CA GLU A 11 17.44 13.60 -17.57
C GLU A 11 17.26 15.12 -17.52
N ALA A 12 18.26 15.83 -17.02
CA ALA A 12 18.22 17.27 -16.75
C ALA A 12 19.65 17.82 -16.62
N PRO A 13 19.84 19.16 -16.60
CA PRO A 13 21.10 19.76 -16.18
C PRO A 13 21.53 19.21 -14.82
N PHE A 14 22.85 19.05 -14.62
CA PHE A 14 23.39 18.35 -13.46
C PHE A 14 22.88 18.90 -12.11
N ALA A 15 22.84 20.23 -11.97
CA ALA A 15 22.37 20.87 -10.73
C ALA A 15 20.92 20.50 -10.41
N GLU A 16 20.03 20.55 -11.41
CA GLU A 16 18.62 20.20 -11.26
C GLU A 16 18.42 18.72 -10.96
N ALA A 17 19.13 17.84 -11.68
CA ALA A 17 19.05 16.40 -11.50
C ALA A 17 19.47 15.96 -10.09
N VAL A 18 20.46 16.63 -9.48
CA VAL A 18 20.95 16.33 -8.13
C VAL A 18 20.04 16.90 -7.05
N LEU A 19 19.44 18.09 -7.27
CA LEU A 19 18.48 18.67 -6.33
C LEU A 19 17.26 17.75 -6.09
N LEU A 20 16.85 17.00 -7.11
CA LEU A 20 15.73 16.07 -7.02
C LEU A 20 16.02 14.80 -6.21
N GLU A 21 17.29 14.45 -5.97
CA GLU A 21 17.68 13.19 -5.31
C GLU A 21 17.02 13.05 -3.93
N THR A 22 17.20 14.03 -3.05
CA THR A 22 16.69 13.96 -1.67
C THR A 22 15.17 13.87 -1.64
N LEU A 23 14.49 14.68 -2.46
CA LEU A 23 13.04 14.71 -2.51
C LEU A 23 12.47 13.39 -3.04
N ALA A 24 13.01 12.90 -4.16
CA ALA A 24 12.57 11.65 -4.77
C ALA A 24 12.78 10.47 -3.81
N LEU A 25 13.97 10.38 -3.19
CA LEU A 25 14.26 9.31 -2.24
C LEU A 25 13.37 9.36 -0.99
N SER A 26 13.08 10.56 -0.47
CA SER A 26 12.17 10.69 0.67
C SER A 26 10.78 10.16 0.34
N ILE A 27 10.21 10.57 -0.79
CA ILE A 27 8.85 10.16 -1.23
C ILE A 27 8.82 8.67 -1.55
N PHE A 28 9.66 8.18 -2.46
CA PHE A 28 9.57 6.81 -2.95
C PHE A 28 9.90 5.77 -1.89
N ASN A 29 10.83 6.06 -0.97
CA ASN A 29 11.15 5.13 0.11
C ASN A 29 10.00 5.01 1.11
N HIS A 30 9.39 6.12 1.51
CA HIS A 30 8.29 6.11 2.47
C HIS A 30 7.02 5.52 1.85
N ASP A 31 6.56 6.08 0.73
CA ASP A 31 5.32 5.65 0.08
C ASP A 31 5.41 4.19 -0.40
N GLY A 32 6.57 3.78 -0.92
CA GLY A 32 6.79 2.40 -1.35
C GLY A 32 6.77 1.39 -0.19
N ALA A 33 7.29 1.78 0.98
CA ALA A 33 7.29 0.94 2.17
C ALA A 33 5.86 0.72 2.68
N VAL A 34 5.10 1.82 2.79
CA VAL A 34 3.68 1.77 3.20
C VAL A 34 2.84 0.99 2.18
N ALA A 35 2.99 1.25 0.88
CA ALA A 35 2.25 0.55 -0.16
C ALA A 35 2.56 -0.95 -0.20
N SER A 36 3.82 -1.34 0.07
CA SER A 36 4.22 -2.75 0.15
C SER A 36 3.61 -3.45 1.36
N ALA A 37 3.63 -2.80 2.54
CA ALA A 37 2.96 -3.32 3.74
C ALA A 37 1.44 -3.44 3.52
N ALA A 38 0.82 -2.39 2.98
CA ALA A 38 -0.60 -2.36 2.66
C ALA A 38 -1.00 -3.49 1.70
N SER A 39 -0.19 -3.76 0.66
CA SER A 39 -0.47 -4.84 -0.29
C SER A 39 -0.46 -6.22 0.39
N ARG A 40 0.48 -6.46 1.32
CA ARG A 40 0.51 -7.73 2.10
C ARG A 40 -0.66 -7.85 3.06
N MET A 41 -1.06 -6.75 3.69
CA MET A 41 -2.23 -6.72 4.59
C MET A 41 -3.54 -6.96 3.85
N VAL A 42 -3.73 -6.33 2.68
CA VAL A 42 -4.90 -6.56 1.81
C VAL A 42 -4.94 -8.00 1.33
N LEU A 43 -3.80 -8.57 0.93
CA LEU A 43 -3.71 -9.98 0.57
C LEU A 43 -4.12 -10.89 1.74
N ALA A 44 -3.60 -10.63 2.95
CA ALA A 44 -3.94 -11.40 4.14
C ALA A 44 -5.42 -11.27 4.55
N ALA A 45 -6.03 -10.12 4.32
CA ALA A 45 -7.43 -9.84 4.63
C ALA A 45 -8.42 -10.45 3.61
N ALA A 46 -7.94 -10.88 2.44
CA ALA A 46 -8.74 -11.40 1.35
C ALA A 46 -9.89 -10.45 0.96
N SER A 47 -11.15 -10.87 1.11
CA SER A 47 -12.32 -10.04 0.78
C SER A 47 -12.73 -9.06 1.88
N ARG A 48 -12.08 -9.11 3.06
CA ARG A 48 -12.46 -8.28 4.21
C ARG A 48 -11.78 -6.91 4.09
N PRO A 49 -12.51 -5.79 4.16
CA PRO A 49 -11.94 -4.47 4.01
C PRO A 49 -10.94 -4.12 5.12
N CYS A 50 -9.85 -3.46 4.72
CA CYS A 50 -8.93 -2.79 5.63
C CYS A 50 -9.17 -1.28 5.66
N ILE A 51 -9.05 -0.67 6.84
CA ILE A 51 -9.20 0.76 7.10
C ILE A 51 -7.87 1.30 7.63
N GLU A 52 -7.34 2.35 7.01
CA GLU A 52 -6.10 2.99 7.47
C GLU A 52 -6.41 3.89 8.68
N MET A 53 -5.76 3.65 9.82
CA MET A 53 -6.00 4.35 11.09
C MET A 53 -4.69 4.79 11.78
N GLY A 54 -3.59 4.90 11.04
CA GLY A 54 -2.24 5.10 11.55
C GLY A 54 -1.78 6.55 11.65
N SER A 55 -2.60 7.53 11.26
CA SER A 55 -2.22 8.96 11.25
C SER A 55 -1.62 9.47 12.57
N ARG A 56 -2.01 8.92 13.72
CA ARG A 56 -1.49 9.29 15.05
C ARG A 56 -0.11 8.70 15.40
N ARG A 57 0.49 7.92 14.49
CA ARG A 57 1.75 7.19 14.68
C ARG A 57 2.84 7.63 13.70
N THR A 58 2.58 8.68 12.92
CA THR A 58 3.51 9.20 11.91
C THR A 58 3.41 10.74 11.86
N HIS A 59 4.32 11.37 11.11
CA HIS A 59 4.36 12.82 10.96
C HIS A 59 3.18 13.35 10.13
N GLU A 60 2.84 14.62 10.31
CA GLU A 60 1.64 15.25 9.75
C GLU A 60 1.51 15.10 8.23
N GLN A 61 2.58 15.36 7.46
CA GLN A 61 2.55 15.18 6.00
C GLN A 61 2.62 13.69 5.61
N ALA A 62 3.37 12.89 6.38
CA ALA A 62 3.49 11.45 6.17
C ALA A 62 2.16 10.73 6.43
N ALA A 63 1.30 11.23 7.33
CA ALA A 63 -0.03 10.69 7.57
C ALA A 63 -0.92 10.77 6.31
N LEU A 64 -0.88 11.91 5.60
CA LEU A 64 -1.61 12.07 4.34
C LEU A 64 -1.03 11.18 3.24
N ALA A 65 0.30 11.10 3.15
CA ALA A 65 0.99 10.25 2.17
C ALA A 65 0.69 8.76 2.41
N ALA A 66 0.74 8.30 3.67
CA ALA A 66 0.45 6.93 4.06
C ALA A 66 -1.00 6.54 3.79
N ALA A 67 -1.97 7.40 4.11
CA ALA A 67 -3.38 7.19 3.77
C ALA A 67 -3.59 7.01 2.26
N ARG A 68 -2.94 7.85 1.45
CA ARG A 68 -2.97 7.75 -0.02
C ARG A 68 -2.31 6.47 -0.52
N ALA A 69 -1.14 6.11 -0.02
CA ALA A 69 -0.41 4.90 -0.40
C ALA A 69 -1.19 3.62 -0.02
N ALA A 70 -1.78 3.59 1.17
CA ALA A 70 -2.62 2.48 1.63
C ALA A 70 -3.85 2.30 0.75
N TYR A 71 -4.56 3.40 0.44
CA TYR A 71 -5.71 3.36 -0.47
C TYR A 71 -5.29 2.92 -1.88
N LEU A 72 -4.18 3.42 -2.42
CA LEU A 72 -3.66 2.97 -3.71
C LEU A 72 -3.42 1.44 -3.72
N ALA A 73 -2.92 0.89 -2.61
CA ALA A 73 -2.57 -0.52 -2.48
C ALA A 73 -3.74 -1.45 -2.13
N GLY A 74 -4.95 -0.93 -1.93
CA GLY A 74 -6.16 -1.74 -1.76
C GLY A 74 -6.96 -1.51 -0.48
N PHE A 75 -6.49 -0.69 0.47
CA PHE A 75 -7.30 -0.35 1.66
C PHE A 75 -8.61 0.31 1.23
N ALA A 76 -9.72 -0.03 1.89
CA ALA A 76 -11.05 0.42 1.49
C ALA A 76 -11.32 1.89 1.86
N SER A 77 -10.76 2.34 2.99
CA SER A 77 -10.98 3.69 3.53
C SER A 77 -9.85 4.13 4.47
N THR A 78 -9.88 5.39 4.91
CA THR A 78 -8.96 5.98 5.89
C THR A 78 -9.72 6.70 7.00
N SER A 79 -9.17 6.78 8.21
CA SER A 79 -9.66 7.69 9.26
C SER A 79 -9.17 9.13 9.08
N ASN A 80 -8.29 9.41 8.11
CA ASN A 80 -7.71 10.72 7.88
C ASN A 80 -8.63 11.59 7.00
N LEU A 81 -9.34 12.52 7.65
CA LEU A 81 -10.24 13.45 6.96
C LEU A 81 -9.52 14.35 5.95
N ALA A 82 -8.28 14.76 6.22
CA ALA A 82 -7.49 15.58 5.31
C ALA A 82 -7.12 14.80 4.03
N ALA A 83 -6.84 13.50 4.14
CA ALA A 83 -6.64 12.63 2.96
C ALA A 83 -7.95 12.44 2.17
N GLY A 84 -9.08 12.33 2.85
CA GLY A 84 -10.40 12.35 2.21
C GLY A 84 -10.65 13.63 1.42
N GLN A 85 -10.36 14.79 2.01
CA GLN A 85 -10.50 16.09 1.35
C GLN A 85 -9.53 16.27 0.18
N ALA A 86 -8.26 15.90 0.35
CA ALA A 86 -7.21 16.13 -0.64
C ALA A 86 -7.28 15.18 -1.84
N TYR A 87 -7.70 13.93 -1.63
CA TYR A 87 -7.61 12.86 -2.62
C TYR A 87 -8.94 12.17 -2.94
N GLY A 88 -10.03 12.52 -2.27
CA GLY A 88 -11.34 11.87 -2.45
C GLY A 88 -11.39 10.44 -1.93
N ILE A 89 -10.48 10.07 -1.02
CA ILE A 89 -10.47 8.72 -0.42
C ILE A 89 -11.67 8.58 0.51
N PRO A 90 -12.43 7.47 0.45
CA PRO A 90 -13.51 7.21 1.40
C PRO A 90 -13.01 7.29 2.84
N THR A 91 -13.66 8.10 3.66
CA THR A 91 -13.33 8.24 5.08
C THR A 91 -14.22 7.37 5.93
N SER A 92 -13.65 6.70 6.93
CA SER A 92 -14.39 5.87 7.89
C SER A 92 -13.82 6.01 9.30
N GLY A 93 -14.70 5.91 10.29
CA GLY A 93 -14.38 6.06 11.70
C GLY A 93 -15.62 6.52 12.47
N THR A 94 -15.82 5.98 13.67
CA THR A 94 -16.97 6.32 14.51
C THR A 94 -16.52 7.04 15.77
N SER A 95 -16.39 6.32 16.88
CA SER A 95 -15.99 6.85 18.19
C SER A 95 -14.71 6.19 18.68
N ALA A 96 -14.08 6.83 19.66
CA ALA A 96 -12.96 6.29 20.42
C ALA A 96 -13.38 6.12 21.89
N HIS A 97 -12.58 5.44 22.70
CA HIS A 97 -12.87 5.25 24.13
C HIS A 97 -13.16 6.57 24.86
N ALA A 98 -12.50 7.66 24.49
CA ALA A 98 -12.75 8.98 25.07
C ALA A 98 -14.22 9.43 24.93
N PHE A 99 -14.91 9.03 23.86
CA PHE A 99 -16.34 9.31 23.69
C PHE A 99 -17.19 8.49 24.66
N THR A 100 -16.87 7.23 24.91
CA THR A 100 -17.57 6.44 25.93
C THR A 100 -17.32 7.03 27.32
N LEU A 101 -16.06 7.40 27.63
CA LEU A 101 -15.62 7.89 28.93
C LEU A 101 -16.14 9.28 29.33
N VAL A 102 -16.64 10.09 28.38
CA VAL A 102 -17.24 11.39 28.70
C VAL A 102 -18.71 11.30 29.12
N HIS A 103 -19.33 10.13 28.97
CA HIS A 103 -20.72 9.88 29.40
C HIS A 103 -20.76 9.18 30.75
N ASP A 104 -21.87 9.35 31.48
CA ASP A 104 -22.07 8.73 32.79
C ASP A 104 -22.13 7.20 32.71
N THR A 105 -22.65 6.66 31.59
CA THR A 105 -22.68 5.22 31.32
C THR A 105 -22.35 4.90 29.87
N GLU A 106 -21.88 3.67 29.62
CA GLU A 106 -21.66 3.16 28.26
C GLU A 106 -22.95 3.13 27.42
N ARG A 107 -24.10 2.88 28.07
CA ARG A 107 -25.41 2.96 27.42
C ARG A 107 -25.69 4.36 26.89
N ASP A 108 -25.43 5.40 27.69
CA ASP A 108 -25.67 6.78 27.28
C ASP A 108 -24.81 7.16 26.07
N ALA A 109 -23.55 6.70 26.04
CA ALA A 109 -22.68 6.89 24.89
C ALA A 109 -23.23 6.19 23.63
N PHE A 110 -23.69 4.94 23.75
CA PHE A 110 -24.28 4.22 22.62
C PHE A 110 -25.57 4.87 22.11
N VAL A 111 -26.45 5.32 23.01
CA VAL A 111 -27.67 6.06 22.64
C VAL A 111 -27.30 7.33 21.88
N ALA A 112 -26.40 8.15 22.42
CA ALA A 112 -25.96 9.39 21.78
C ALA A 112 -25.37 9.13 20.38
N GLN A 113 -24.57 8.07 20.21
CA GLN A 113 -23.99 7.72 18.92
C GLN A 113 -25.03 7.21 17.92
N VAL A 114 -25.96 6.35 18.34
CA VAL A 114 -27.02 5.82 17.47
C VAL A 114 -27.98 6.94 17.05
N ASP A 115 -28.32 7.86 17.95
CA ASP A 115 -29.17 9.01 17.62
C ASP A 115 -28.50 9.94 16.60
N SER A 116 -27.17 10.10 16.69
CA SER A 116 -26.40 11.00 15.82
C SER A 116 -26.05 10.39 14.46
N LEU A 117 -25.66 9.11 14.43
CA LEU A 117 -25.10 8.44 13.24
C LEU A 117 -26.02 7.37 12.65
N GLY A 118 -27.13 7.06 13.33
CA GLY A 118 -28.04 5.99 12.96
C GLY A 118 -27.55 4.59 13.34
N LYS A 119 -28.44 3.61 13.17
CA LYS A 119 -28.24 2.21 13.57
C LYS A 119 -27.14 1.48 12.79
N GLN A 120 -26.78 1.98 11.60
CA GLN A 120 -25.71 1.39 10.77
C GLN A 120 -24.30 1.77 11.23
N THR A 121 -24.17 2.42 12.38
CA THR A 121 -22.89 2.77 12.99
C THR A 121 -22.11 1.55 13.51
N THR A 122 -20.86 1.80 13.88
CA THR A 122 -19.96 0.85 14.55
C THR A 122 -19.76 1.27 16.00
N LEU A 123 -20.23 0.48 16.96
CA LEU A 123 -20.08 0.74 18.40
C LEU A 123 -18.82 0.07 18.96
N LEU A 124 -18.02 0.81 19.74
CA LEU A 124 -16.83 0.29 20.42
C LEU A 124 -17.24 -0.42 21.71
N VAL A 125 -16.96 -1.71 21.83
CA VAL A 125 -17.54 -2.56 22.89
C VAL A 125 -16.54 -3.07 23.93
N ASP A 126 -15.29 -2.62 23.90
CA ASP A 126 -14.24 -3.08 24.80
C ASP A 126 -13.73 -1.99 25.75
N THR A 127 -14.59 -1.04 26.14
CA THR A 127 -14.23 0.00 27.11
C THR A 127 -14.22 -0.52 28.54
N TYR A 128 -15.18 -1.39 28.90
CA TYR A 128 -15.30 -1.95 30.25
C TYR A 128 -15.41 -3.48 30.25
N ASP A 129 -16.56 -4.00 29.84
CA ASP A 129 -16.84 -5.44 29.76
C ASP A 129 -17.52 -5.75 28.43
N VAL A 130 -16.88 -6.59 27.62
CA VAL A 130 -17.30 -6.85 26.23
C VAL A 130 -18.68 -7.49 26.17
N GLU A 131 -18.99 -8.41 27.09
CA GLU A 131 -20.27 -9.10 27.08
C GLU A 131 -21.41 -8.13 27.42
N ALA A 132 -21.26 -7.33 28.48
CA ALA A 132 -22.24 -6.32 28.86
C ALA A 132 -22.41 -5.25 27.78
N ALA A 133 -21.31 -4.81 27.16
CA ALA A 133 -21.32 -3.83 26.09
C ALA A 133 -22.06 -4.32 24.85
N VAL A 134 -21.81 -5.55 24.38
CA VAL A 134 -22.52 -6.12 23.21
C VAL A 134 -24.01 -6.26 23.46
N ARG A 135 -24.43 -6.70 24.67
CA ARG A 135 -25.85 -6.74 25.03
C ARG A 135 -26.48 -5.35 24.98
N THR A 136 -25.82 -4.36 25.59
CA THR A 136 -26.27 -2.97 25.60
C THR A 136 -26.35 -2.39 24.19
N ALA A 137 -25.36 -2.67 23.34
CA ALA A 137 -25.33 -2.25 21.95
C ALA A 137 -26.54 -2.76 21.16
N VAL A 138 -26.91 -4.04 21.31
CA VAL A 138 -28.10 -4.62 20.65
C VAL A 138 -29.40 -4.08 21.26
N GLU A 139 -29.48 -3.86 22.57
CA GLU A 139 -30.65 -3.23 23.19
C GLU A 139 -30.90 -1.80 22.69
N VAL A 140 -29.83 -1.02 22.48
CA VAL A 140 -29.91 0.37 22.03
C VAL A 140 -30.18 0.47 20.53
N ALA A 141 -29.41 -0.25 19.70
CA ALA A 141 -29.50 -0.15 18.24
C ALA A 141 -30.56 -1.10 17.62
N GLY A 142 -30.94 -2.15 18.35
CA GLY A 142 -31.70 -3.28 17.83
C GLY A 142 -30.84 -4.31 17.09
N THR A 143 -31.49 -5.35 16.57
CA THR A 143 -30.82 -6.45 15.82
C THR A 143 -30.24 -6.02 14.47
N GLY A 144 -30.57 -4.81 13.98
CA GLY A 144 -30.04 -4.22 12.76
C GLY A 144 -28.82 -3.31 12.98
N LEU A 145 -28.08 -3.48 14.08
CA LEU A 145 -26.83 -2.76 14.34
C LEU A 145 -25.81 -3.01 13.21
N GLY A 146 -25.16 -1.96 12.71
CA GLY A 146 -24.24 -2.07 11.58
C GLY A 146 -22.97 -2.87 11.90
N ALA A 147 -22.32 -2.57 13.03
CA ALA A 147 -21.14 -3.29 13.49
C ALA A 147 -20.82 -3.04 14.97
N VAL A 148 -20.00 -3.92 15.54
CA VAL A 148 -19.25 -3.70 16.79
C VAL A 148 -17.75 -3.67 16.50
N ARG A 149 -16.99 -2.93 17.31
CA ARG A 149 -15.52 -2.84 17.22
C ARG A 149 -14.85 -3.32 18.50
N ILE A 150 -13.79 -4.12 18.34
CA ILE A 150 -12.93 -4.64 19.41
C ILE A 150 -11.49 -4.19 19.12
N ASP A 151 -10.81 -3.58 20.08
CA ASP A 151 -9.46 -2.99 19.92
C ASP A 151 -8.38 -3.67 20.82
N SER A 152 -8.79 -4.56 21.72
CA SER A 152 -7.91 -5.14 22.73
C SER A 152 -8.21 -6.62 23.05
N GLY A 153 -7.28 -7.28 23.75
CA GLY A 153 -7.39 -8.69 24.17
C GLY A 153 -7.00 -9.70 23.09
N ASP A 154 -7.35 -10.98 23.30
CA ASP A 154 -7.24 -12.00 22.25
C ASP A 154 -8.37 -11.80 21.23
N LEU A 155 -8.06 -11.06 20.18
CA LEU A 155 -9.03 -10.68 19.14
C LEU A 155 -9.69 -11.91 18.48
N GLY A 156 -8.98 -13.03 18.37
CA GLY A 156 -9.50 -14.24 17.73
C GLY A 156 -10.52 -14.96 18.60
N GLU A 157 -10.25 -15.07 19.90
CA GLU A 157 -11.19 -15.63 20.87
C GLU A 157 -12.39 -14.70 21.09
N LEU A 158 -12.12 -13.41 21.32
CA LEU A 158 -13.15 -12.39 21.56
C LEU A 158 -14.11 -12.26 20.37
N ALA A 159 -13.61 -12.24 19.13
CA ALA A 159 -14.49 -12.21 17.95
C ALA A 159 -15.46 -13.39 17.92
N ARG A 160 -15.02 -14.60 18.31
CA ARG A 160 -15.90 -15.78 18.38
C ARG A 160 -16.92 -15.68 19.51
N GLN A 161 -16.54 -15.16 20.66
CA GLN A 161 -17.47 -14.91 21.77
C GLN A 161 -18.53 -13.89 21.37
N VAL A 162 -18.11 -12.75 20.83
CA VAL A 162 -18.99 -11.67 20.37
C VAL A 162 -19.93 -12.17 19.28
N ARG A 163 -19.44 -12.94 18.30
CA ARG A 163 -20.29 -13.55 17.26
C ARG A 163 -21.40 -14.42 17.85
N ARG A 164 -21.05 -15.34 18.77
CA ARG A 164 -22.05 -16.20 19.44
C ARG A 164 -23.08 -15.38 20.21
N GLN A 165 -22.65 -14.32 20.88
CA GLN A 165 -23.53 -13.44 21.64
C GLN A 165 -24.47 -12.66 20.72
N LEU A 166 -23.96 -12.02 19.68
CA LEU A 166 -24.77 -11.32 18.68
C LEU A 166 -25.80 -12.26 18.04
N ASP A 167 -25.42 -13.50 17.72
CA ASP A 167 -26.32 -14.49 17.15
C ASP A 167 -27.43 -14.90 18.13
N GLY A 168 -27.08 -15.09 19.41
CA GLY A 168 -28.03 -15.39 20.49
C GLY A 168 -29.02 -14.26 20.75
N LEU A 169 -28.59 -13.01 20.53
CA LEU A 169 -29.44 -11.81 20.61
C LEU A 169 -30.22 -11.52 19.32
N GLY A 170 -30.07 -12.35 18.27
CA GLY A 170 -30.75 -12.20 16.98
C GLY A 170 -30.10 -11.17 16.03
N ALA A 171 -28.96 -10.59 16.38
CA ALA A 171 -28.21 -9.60 15.61
C ALA A 171 -27.20 -10.27 14.65
N ARG A 172 -27.68 -11.21 13.84
CA ARG A 172 -26.85 -12.10 13.00
C ARG A 172 -26.05 -11.37 11.91
N ASP A 173 -26.58 -10.26 11.42
CA ASP A 173 -25.96 -9.48 10.34
C ASP A 173 -25.03 -8.36 10.87
N THR A 174 -24.96 -8.15 12.18
CA THR A 174 -24.06 -7.17 12.79
C THR A 174 -22.61 -7.60 12.57
N ARG A 175 -21.82 -6.74 11.91
CA ARG A 175 -20.41 -7.03 11.59
C ARG A 175 -19.49 -6.88 12.80
N ILE A 176 -18.36 -7.58 12.78
CA ILE A 176 -17.29 -7.47 13.77
C ILE A 176 -16.06 -6.85 13.11
N VAL A 177 -15.70 -5.64 13.53
CA VAL A 177 -14.48 -4.95 13.11
C VAL A 177 -13.45 -5.08 14.21
N VAL A 178 -12.22 -5.46 13.86
CA VAL A 178 -11.12 -5.50 14.83
C VAL A 178 -10.10 -4.43 14.50
N THR A 179 -9.59 -3.76 15.54
CA THR A 179 -8.55 -2.74 15.42
C THR A 179 -7.40 -3.05 16.38
N GLY A 180 -6.25 -2.44 16.11
CA GLY A 180 -5.06 -2.58 16.96
C GLY A 180 -3.76 -2.51 16.17
N ASP A 181 -2.67 -2.96 16.78
CA ASP A 181 -1.35 -3.09 16.14
C ASP A 181 -1.30 -4.34 15.22
N LEU A 182 -2.28 -4.44 14.32
CA LEU A 182 -2.39 -5.50 13.33
C LEU A 182 -1.32 -5.34 12.26
N ASP A 183 -0.54 -6.39 12.00
CA ASP A 183 0.26 -6.54 10.79
C ASP A 183 -0.36 -7.61 9.87
N GLU A 184 0.26 -7.86 8.72
CA GLU A 184 -0.19 -8.88 7.77
C GLU A 184 -0.22 -10.30 8.37
N LEU A 185 0.59 -10.61 9.38
CA LEU A 185 0.64 -11.92 10.03
C LEU A 185 -0.51 -12.05 11.04
N ALA A 186 -0.77 -11.00 11.82
CA ALA A 186 -1.90 -10.92 12.73
C ALA A 186 -3.23 -11.01 11.98
N ILE A 187 -3.36 -10.29 10.85
CA ILE A 187 -4.54 -10.38 9.97
C ILE A 187 -4.73 -11.81 9.46
N ALA A 188 -3.66 -12.45 8.96
CA ALA A 188 -3.71 -13.84 8.50
C ALA A 188 -4.12 -14.82 9.62
N GLY A 189 -3.64 -14.61 10.85
CA GLY A 189 -4.02 -15.40 12.02
C GLY A 189 -5.52 -15.30 12.36
N LEU A 190 -6.17 -14.20 11.97
CA LEU A 190 -7.61 -13.97 12.16
C LEU A 190 -8.47 -14.47 10.99
N ALA A 191 -7.90 -15.16 9.99
CA ALA A 191 -8.65 -15.65 8.83
C ALA A 191 -9.84 -16.56 9.23
N ALA A 192 -9.63 -17.43 10.22
CA ALA A 192 -10.66 -18.35 10.74
C ALA A 192 -11.53 -17.74 11.86
N ALA A 193 -11.30 -16.48 12.23
CA ALA A 193 -12.16 -15.76 13.17
C ALA A 193 -13.32 -15.08 12.42
N PRO A 194 -14.49 -14.92 13.04
CA PRO A 194 -15.64 -14.24 12.44
C PRO A 194 -15.44 -12.71 12.49
N VAL A 195 -14.44 -12.24 11.75
CA VAL A 195 -14.09 -10.83 11.60
C VAL A 195 -14.48 -10.38 10.20
N ASP A 196 -15.13 -9.23 10.10
CA ASP A 196 -15.65 -8.68 8.87
C ASP A 196 -14.81 -7.53 8.31
N GLY A 197 -13.89 -6.98 9.10
CA GLY A 197 -12.99 -5.92 8.66
C GLY A 197 -11.90 -5.59 9.69
N TYR A 198 -10.86 -4.91 9.21
CA TYR A 198 -9.65 -4.62 9.99
C TYR A 198 -9.35 -3.12 9.96
N GLY A 199 -9.14 -2.48 11.11
CA GLY A 199 -8.53 -1.16 11.18
C GLY A 199 -7.06 -1.27 11.58
N VAL A 200 -6.17 -0.75 10.75
CA VAL A 200 -4.73 -0.94 10.88
C VAL A 200 -4.02 0.39 11.09
N GLY A 201 -3.23 0.47 12.15
CA GLY A 201 -2.52 1.70 12.55
C GLY A 201 -1.01 1.63 12.32
N THR A 202 -0.28 1.42 13.40
CA THR A 202 1.18 1.59 13.51
C THR A 202 1.94 0.77 12.47
N SER A 203 1.65 -0.53 12.36
CA SER A 203 2.37 -1.44 11.48
C SER A 203 2.26 -1.02 10.01
N LEU A 204 1.12 -0.49 9.57
CA LEU A 204 0.96 -0.01 8.21
C LEU A 204 1.83 1.22 7.93
N VAL A 205 1.70 2.28 8.74
CA VAL A 205 2.36 3.57 8.46
C VAL A 205 3.87 3.55 8.70
N THR A 206 4.37 2.48 9.32
CA THR A 206 5.81 2.22 9.54
C THR A 206 6.38 1.15 8.58
N GLY A 207 5.63 0.77 7.54
CA GLY A 207 6.09 -0.20 6.53
C GLY A 207 6.22 -1.63 7.04
N SER A 208 5.49 -1.97 8.12
CA SER A 208 5.48 -3.27 8.80
C SER A 208 6.91 -3.73 9.15
N GLY A 209 7.58 -2.91 9.94
CA GLY A 209 8.98 -3.11 10.35
C GLY A 209 10.02 -2.69 9.31
N HIS A 210 9.61 -2.24 8.11
CA HIS A 210 10.50 -1.79 7.05
C HIS A 210 10.15 -0.35 6.64
N PRO A 211 10.61 0.68 7.37
CA PRO A 211 10.17 2.07 7.17
C PRO A 211 10.66 2.71 5.86
N THR A 212 11.46 1.99 5.08
CA THR A 212 12.03 2.42 3.79
C THR A 212 12.21 1.22 2.87
N CYS A 213 12.04 1.44 1.56
CA CYS A 213 12.36 0.43 0.53
C CYS A 213 13.86 0.25 0.28
N GLY A 214 14.70 1.20 0.73
CA GLY A 214 16.14 1.20 0.44
C GLY A 214 16.49 1.64 -0.99
N PHE A 215 15.63 2.42 -1.65
CA PHE A 215 15.94 3.02 -2.94
C PHE A 215 17.16 3.93 -2.86
N VAL A 216 17.89 3.98 -3.97
CA VAL A 216 19.06 4.84 -4.16
C VAL A 216 18.94 5.62 -5.47
N TYR A 217 19.47 6.82 -5.48
CA TYR A 217 19.58 7.66 -6.67
C TYR A 217 21.03 7.66 -7.15
N LYS A 218 21.27 7.50 -8.46
CA LYS A 218 22.62 7.30 -9.02
C LYS A 218 22.73 7.98 -10.37
N LEU A 219 23.81 8.74 -10.58
CA LEU A 219 24.22 9.21 -11.90
C LEU A 219 24.71 8.02 -12.72
N VAL A 220 24.09 7.78 -13.87
CA VAL A 220 24.41 6.65 -14.76
C VAL A 220 24.93 7.08 -16.12
N ALA A 221 24.69 8.34 -16.52
CA ALA A 221 25.25 8.92 -17.72
C ALA A 221 25.41 10.43 -17.53
N ARG A 222 26.35 11.04 -18.27
CA ARG A 222 26.55 12.49 -18.34
C ARG A 222 26.85 12.93 -19.76
N ALA A 223 26.55 14.18 -20.11
CA ALA A 223 26.95 14.74 -21.40
C ALA A 223 28.49 14.73 -21.56
N ALA A 224 28.96 14.45 -22.78
CA ALA A 224 30.38 14.47 -23.12
C ALA A 224 30.99 15.88 -23.05
N SER A 225 30.16 16.91 -23.24
CA SER A 225 30.53 18.33 -23.21
C SER A 225 29.31 19.21 -22.88
N ASP A 226 29.53 20.50 -22.64
CA ASP A 226 28.46 21.47 -22.37
C ASP A 226 27.64 21.88 -23.61
N ALA A 227 28.03 21.41 -24.80
CA ALA A 227 27.28 21.67 -26.03
C ALA A 227 25.86 21.07 -25.96
N ALA A 228 24.87 21.83 -26.41
CA ALA A 228 23.50 21.35 -26.51
C ALA A 228 23.43 20.11 -27.42
N GLY A 229 22.79 19.04 -26.93
CA GLY A 229 22.69 17.77 -27.66
C GLY A 229 23.95 16.92 -27.64
N ALA A 230 24.97 17.25 -26.84
CA ALA A 230 26.15 16.41 -26.68
C ALA A 230 25.75 14.98 -26.25
N PRO A 231 26.37 13.94 -26.85
CA PRO A 231 26.02 12.56 -26.55
C PRO A 231 26.27 12.24 -25.07
N LEU A 232 25.40 11.39 -24.52
CA LEU A 232 25.54 10.90 -23.15
C LEU A 232 26.58 9.78 -23.08
N VAL A 233 27.54 9.93 -22.18
CA VAL A 233 28.55 8.93 -21.85
C VAL A 233 28.15 8.25 -20.55
N GLY A 234 28.10 6.92 -20.57
CA GLY A 234 27.79 6.11 -19.38
C GLY A 234 28.85 6.27 -18.29
N VAL A 235 28.39 6.40 -17.04
CA VAL A 235 29.25 6.45 -15.85
C VAL A 235 28.74 5.45 -14.82
N ALA A 236 29.67 4.89 -14.05
CA ALA A 236 29.38 3.90 -13.03
C ALA A 236 30.29 4.06 -11.83
N LYS A 237 29.76 3.69 -10.65
CA LYS A 237 30.58 3.41 -9.49
C LYS A 237 31.19 2.02 -9.63
N HIS A 238 32.49 1.89 -9.38
CA HIS A 238 33.24 0.62 -9.51
C HIS A 238 33.68 0.03 -8.17
N SER A 239 33.18 0.52 -7.05
CA SER A 239 33.51 -0.06 -5.74
C SER A 239 32.99 -1.50 -5.64
N PRO A 240 33.79 -2.47 -5.13
CA PRO A 240 33.49 -3.90 -5.16
C PRO A 240 32.08 -4.29 -4.70
N ASP A 241 31.56 -3.65 -3.64
CA ASP A 241 30.26 -4.00 -3.05
C ASP A 241 29.10 -3.07 -3.47
N LYS A 242 29.36 -2.08 -4.35
CA LYS A 242 28.36 -1.08 -4.79
C LYS A 242 28.51 -0.72 -6.27
N ALA A 243 28.86 -1.70 -7.09
CA ALA A 243 28.99 -1.49 -8.52
C ALA A 243 27.62 -1.10 -9.13
N THR A 244 27.62 -0.09 -10.01
CA THR A 244 26.41 0.31 -10.74
C THR A 244 26.60 0.07 -12.22
N VAL A 245 25.53 -0.24 -12.95
CA VAL A 245 25.60 -0.39 -14.41
C VAL A 245 25.53 0.98 -15.08
N ALA A 246 26.46 1.28 -15.99
CA ALA A 246 26.52 2.55 -16.70
C ALA A 246 25.41 2.69 -17.76
N GLY A 247 25.10 3.94 -18.13
CA GLY A 247 24.20 4.30 -19.23
C GLY A 247 22.72 4.50 -18.84
N ARG A 248 22.00 5.25 -19.68
CA ARG A 248 20.55 5.48 -19.58
C ARG A 248 19.82 4.15 -19.74
N LYS A 249 18.87 3.87 -18.85
CA LYS A 249 18.15 2.58 -18.80
C LYS A 249 16.71 2.73 -19.27
N TRP A 250 16.22 1.69 -19.91
CA TRP A 250 14.80 1.42 -20.05
C TRP A 250 14.45 0.12 -19.34
N ALA A 251 13.17 -0.05 -18.97
CA ALA A 251 12.71 -1.20 -18.21
C ALA A 251 11.37 -1.74 -18.73
N LEU A 252 11.30 -3.05 -18.89
CA LEU A 252 10.12 -3.81 -19.29
C LEU A 252 9.83 -4.90 -18.24
N ARG A 253 8.58 -5.31 -18.15
CA ARG A 253 8.18 -6.52 -17.43
C ARG A 253 7.85 -7.61 -18.43
N ARG A 254 8.64 -8.67 -18.46
CA ARG A 254 8.37 -9.85 -19.28
C ARG A 254 7.22 -10.63 -18.66
N LEU A 255 6.25 -10.98 -19.51
CA LEU A 255 5.13 -11.84 -19.19
C LEU A 255 5.28 -13.15 -19.97
N ASP A 256 4.79 -14.26 -19.43
CA ASP A 256 4.62 -15.51 -20.16
C ASP A 256 3.29 -15.54 -20.93
N ASP A 257 3.03 -16.64 -21.64
CA ASP A 257 1.81 -16.82 -22.45
C ASP A 257 0.51 -16.82 -21.61
N SER A 258 0.62 -17.04 -20.29
CA SER A 258 -0.51 -16.96 -19.36
C SER A 258 -0.74 -15.54 -18.82
N GLY A 259 0.16 -14.60 -19.14
CA GLY A 259 0.15 -13.24 -18.64
C GLY A 259 0.85 -13.06 -17.29
N ALA A 260 1.51 -14.09 -16.76
CA ALA A 260 2.24 -14.01 -15.50
C ALA A 260 3.63 -13.40 -15.70
N ALA A 261 4.05 -12.54 -14.78
CA ALA A 261 5.34 -11.87 -14.81
C ALA A 261 6.47 -12.85 -14.49
N THR A 262 7.52 -12.82 -15.30
CA THR A 262 8.67 -13.72 -15.16
C THR A 262 9.97 -13.00 -14.82
N ALA A 263 10.12 -11.73 -15.24
CA ALA A 263 11.32 -10.92 -14.98
C ALA A 263 11.08 -9.42 -15.21
N GLU A 264 11.87 -8.57 -14.56
CA GLU A 264 12.07 -7.19 -15.01
C GLU A 264 13.30 -7.15 -15.94
N VAL A 265 13.10 -6.74 -17.18
CA VAL A 265 14.13 -6.71 -18.23
C VAL A 265 14.61 -5.28 -18.41
N ILE A 266 15.91 -5.06 -18.25
CA ILE A 266 16.55 -3.75 -18.33
C ILE A 266 17.46 -3.72 -19.55
N GLY A 267 17.37 -2.66 -20.35
CA GLY A 267 18.35 -2.39 -21.40
C GLY A 267 18.99 -1.03 -21.24
N ILE A 268 20.10 -0.83 -21.94
CA ILE A 268 20.93 0.37 -21.89
C ILE A 268 20.86 1.07 -23.25
N GLY A 269 20.63 2.38 -23.23
CA GLY A 269 20.50 3.21 -24.43
C GLY A 269 19.05 3.51 -24.79
N PRO A 270 18.74 3.75 -26.08
CA PRO A 270 17.37 3.99 -26.51
C PRO A 270 16.52 2.73 -26.30
N LEU A 271 15.23 2.94 -26.00
CA LEU A 271 14.27 1.84 -26.01
C LEU A 271 14.13 1.35 -27.46
N PRO A 272 14.20 0.04 -27.74
CA PRO A 272 14.04 -0.46 -29.10
C PRO A 272 12.68 -0.06 -29.67
N ASP A 273 12.66 0.44 -30.91
CA ASP A 273 11.41 0.64 -31.63
C ASP A 273 10.76 -0.72 -31.88
N GLN A 274 9.47 -0.83 -31.55
CA GLN A 274 8.72 -2.09 -31.75
C GLN A 274 8.65 -2.50 -33.22
N ALA A 275 8.87 -1.55 -34.16
CA ALA A 275 8.82 -1.77 -35.59
C ALA A 275 10.13 -2.30 -36.22
N GLU A 276 11.30 -1.96 -35.68
CA GLU A 276 12.59 -2.33 -36.32
C GLU A 276 13.09 -3.73 -35.94
N HIS A 277 12.58 -4.32 -34.85
CA HIS A 277 13.20 -5.51 -34.26
C HIS A 277 12.56 -6.85 -34.58
N GLY A 278 11.51 -6.94 -35.42
CA GLY A 278 11.01 -8.21 -36.02
C GLY A 278 10.70 -9.37 -35.06
N ALA A 279 10.81 -9.16 -33.76
CA ALA A 279 10.73 -10.12 -32.69
C ALA A 279 10.27 -9.35 -31.44
N ASP A 280 9.15 -9.79 -30.94
CA ASP A 280 8.57 -9.49 -29.65
C ASP A 280 9.64 -9.20 -28.56
N VAL A 281 9.84 -7.93 -28.21
CA VAL A 281 10.59 -7.59 -26.98
C VAL A 281 9.74 -7.93 -25.73
N GLY A 282 8.55 -8.50 -25.92
CA GLY A 282 7.87 -9.39 -24.98
C GLY A 282 7.79 -8.80 -23.58
N GLY A 283 7.02 -7.73 -23.41
CA GLY A 283 6.82 -7.18 -22.09
C GLY A 283 6.15 -5.82 -22.01
N ARG A 284 5.58 -5.54 -20.83
CA ARG A 284 4.93 -4.28 -20.50
C ARG A 284 5.96 -3.24 -20.07
N ARG A 285 5.90 -2.02 -20.62
CA ARG A 285 6.78 -0.91 -20.21
C ARG A 285 6.58 -0.57 -18.73
N LEU A 286 7.68 -0.35 -18.01
CA LEU A 286 7.67 0.01 -16.59
C LEU A 286 7.85 1.52 -16.37
N LEU A 287 8.50 2.21 -17.30
CA LEU A 287 8.71 3.65 -17.26
C LEU A 287 7.73 4.36 -18.19
N VAL A 288 7.21 5.50 -17.72
CA VAL A 288 6.37 6.44 -18.47
C VAL A 288 6.93 7.84 -18.29
N ASP A 289 6.69 8.71 -19.26
CA ASP A 289 7.15 10.09 -19.17
C ASP A 289 6.23 10.88 -18.24
N LEU A 290 6.78 11.37 -17.12
CA LEU A 290 6.04 12.20 -16.17
C LEU A 290 6.15 13.69 -16.48
N VAL A 291 7.36 14.09 -16.87
CA VAL A 291 7.75 15.47 -17.19
C VAL A 291 8.61 15.43 -18.45
N ARG A 292 8.37 16.36 -19.38
CA ARG A 292 9.23 16.62 -20.55
C ARG A 292 9.49 18.12 -20.61
N ASP A 293 10.76 18.50 -20.74
CA ASP A 293 11.18 19.90 -20.86
C ASP A 293 10.61 20.83 -19.76
N GLY A 294 10.46 20.30 -18.53
CA GLY A 294 9.88 21.02 -17.38
C GLY A 294 8.35 20.97 -17.29
N ASP A 295 7.66 20.56 -18.36
CA ASP A 295 6.21 20.44 -18.40
C ASP A 295 5.73 19.07 -17.93
N ARG A 296 4.72 19.04 -17.05
CA ARG A 296 4.09 17.79 -16.63
C ARG A 296 3.23 17.24 -17.76
N VAL A 297 3.71 16.18 -18.42
CA VAL A 297 3.03 15.53 -19.56
C VAL A 297 2.14 14.35 -19.17
N TRP A 298 2.25 13.88 -17.94
CA TRP A 298 1.41 12.79 -17.43
C TRP A 298 0.84 13.11 -16.05
N ARG A 299 -0.43 12.76 -15.88
CA ARG A 299 -1.11 12.78 -14.59
C ARG A 299 -2.10 11.63 -14.55
N GLU A 300 -1.89 10.70 -13.63
CA GLU A 300 -2.80 9.59 -13.39
C GLU A 300 -3.68 9.90 -12.17
N PRO A 301 -5.02 9.86 -12.30
CA PRO A 301 -5.94 9.88 -11.17
C PRO A 301 -5.65 8.75 -10.17
N LEU A 302 -5.95 8.97 -8.88
CA LEU A 302 -5.70 7.96 -7.84
C LEU A 302 -6.45 6.64 -8.08
N ALA A 303 -7.67 6.70 -8.63
CA ALA A 303 -8.44 5.52 -9.01
C ALA A 303 -7.71 4.69 -10.08
N ASP A 304 -7.24 5.34 -11.14
CA ASP A 304 -6.49 4.68 -12.22
C ASP A 304 -5.16 4.08 -11.71
N SER A 305 -4.47 4.77 -10.78
CA SER A 305 -3.29 4.23 -10.10
C SER A 305 -3.60 2.99 -9.27
N ARG A 306 -4.76 2.95 -8.58
CA ARG A 306 -5.22 1.81 -7.79
C ARG A 306 -5.56 0.62 -8.70
N ASP A 307 -6.22 0.87 -9.83
CA ASP A 307 -6.51 -0.17 -10.82
C ASP A 307 -5.22 -0.72 -11.43
N ARG A 308 -4.26 0.15 -11.73
CA ARG A 308 -2.93 -0.26 -12.22
C ARG A 308 -2.16 -1.07 -11.19
N HIS A 309 -2.24 -0.73 -9.90
CA HIS A 309 -1.68 -1.54 -8.81
C HIS A 309 -2.31 -2.93 -8.81
N SER A 310 -3.64 -3.02 -8.84
CA SER A 310 -4.36 -4.30 -8.83
C SER A 310 -4.01 -5.18 -10.03
N ARG A 311 -3.95 -4.60 -11.24
CA ARG A 311 -3.45 -5.30 -12.45
C ARG A 311 -1.99 -5.75 -12.29
N SER A 312 -1.10 -4.87 -11.82
CA SER A 312 0.32 -5.19 -11.65
C SER A 312 0.60 -6.23 -10.56
N PHE A 313 -0.28 -6.32 -9.55
CA PHE A 313 -0.23 -7.34 -8.52
C PHE A 313 -0.76 -8.67 -9.05
N GLY A 314 -1.84 -8.66 -9.83
CA GLY A 314 -2.41 -9.86 -10.47
C GLY A 314 -1.50 -10.53 -11.52
N GLU A 315 -0.53 -9.81 -12.06
CA GLU A 315 0.52 -10.38 -12.91
C GLU A 315 1.54 -11.23 -12.11
N LEU A 316 1.64 -11.08 -10.79
CA LEU A 316 2.70 -11.73 -10.03
C LEU A 316 2.46 -13.25 -9.90
N PRO A 317 3.52 -14.07 -9.87
CA PRO A 317 3.38 -15.51 -9.64
C PRO A 317 2.80 -15.78 -8.26
N ILE A 318 2.16 -16.95 -8.07
CA ILE A 318 1.54 -17.35 -6.79
C ILE A 318 2.51 -17.27 -5.61
N SER A 319 3.81 -17.49 -5.83
CA SER A 319 4.84 -17.33 -4.79
C SER A 319 4.91 -15.91 -4.22
N ALA A 320 4.46 -14.89 -4.95
CA ALA A 320 4.35 -13.50 -4.48
C ALA A 320 3.31 -13.33 -3.37
N HIS A 321 2.39 -14.29 -3.23
CA HIS A 321 1.35 -14.27 -2.21
C HIS A 321 1.80 -14.91 -0.89
N GLN A 322 3.05 -15.38 -0.81
CA GLN A 322 3.60 -15.92 0.44
C GLN A 322 3.88 -14.79 1.43
N LEU A 323 3.37 -14.94 2.66
CA LEU A 323 3.67 -14.02 3.77
C LEU A 323 4.98 -14.35 4.48
N SER A 324 5.51 -15.56 4.29
CA SER A 324 6.81 -15.95 4.83
C SER A 324 7.94 -15.14 4.19
N ARG A 325 8.99 -14.86 4.96
CA ARG A 325 10.21 -14.24 4.43
C ARG A 325 10.78 -15.11 3.29
N GLY A 326 11.22 -14.45 2.22
CA GLY A 326 11.75 -15.12 1.05
C GLY A 326 12.55 -14.18 0.15
N GLU A 327 13.02 -14.73 -0.96
CA GLU A 327 13.73 -13.99 -2.01
C GLU A 327 12.75 -13.23 -2.92
N PRO A 328 13.21 -12.20 -3.65
CA PRO A 328 12.40 -11.53 -4.65
C PRO A 328 11.83 -12.51 -5.67
N VAL A 329 10.52 -12.49 -5.87
CA VAL A 329 9.81 -13.42 -6.76
C VAL A 329 10.09 -13.19 -8.23
N LEU A 330 10.47 -11.97 -8.61
CA LEU A 330 10.98 -11.66 -9.94
C LEU A 330 12.44 -11.25 -9.85
N ARG A 331 13.23 -11.72 -10.81
CA ARG A 331 14.60 -11.26 -11.02
C ARG A 331 14.61 -10.09 -11.99
N THR A 332 15.58 -9.20 -11.77
CA THR A 332 15.95 -8.18 -12.74
C THR A 332 17.08 -8.71 -13.61
N VAL A 333 16.94 -8.65 -14.93
CA VAL A 333 17.91 -9.15 -15.91
C VAL A 333 18.26 -8.06 -16.91
N TYR A 334 19.53 -7.99 -17.33
CA TYR A 334 19.95 -7.07 -18.39
C TYR A 334 19.82 -7.73 -19.76
N GLU A 335 19.43 -6.99 -20.80
CA GLU A 335 19.23 -7.51 -22.15
C GLU A 335 20.49 -8.21 -22.71
N THR A 336 21.68 -7.69 -22.39
CA THR A 336 22.97 -8.30 -22.77
C THR A 336 23.13 -9.72 -22.25
N ASP A 337 22.56 -10.03 -21.07
CA ASP A 337 22.60 -11.37 -20.46
C ASP A 337 21.57 -12.32 -21.09
N VAL A 338 20.48 -11.76 -21.64
CA VAL A 338 19.43 -12.52 -22.33
C VAL A 338 19.92 -13.01 -23.71
N ARG A 339 20.75 -12.23 -24.40
CA ARG A 339 21.32 -12.58 -25.72
C ARG A 339 22.38 -13.70 -25.65
N GLN A 340 23.03 -13.89 -24.50
CA GLN A 340 24.02 -14.98 -24.32
C GLN A 340 23.39 -16.34 -23.97
N ARG A 341 22.08 -16.38 -23.69
CA ARG A 341 21.34 -17.59 -23.29
C ARG A 341 20.37 -18.12 -24.35
N ARG A 342 20.35 -17.51 -25.54
CA ARG A 342 19.71 -18.05 -26.75
C ARG A 342 20.79 -18.64 -27.65
#